data_AF-A0A3C2CK30-F1
#
_entry.id   AF-A0A3C2CK30-F1
#
_cell.length_a   1.000
_cell.length_b   1.000
_cell.length_c   1.000
_cell.angle_alpha   90.00
_cell.angle_beta   90.00
_cell.angle_gamma   90.00
#
_symmetry.space_group_name_H-M   'P 1'
#
loop_
_entity.id
_entity.type
_entity.pdbx_description
1 polymer ?
#
loop_
_entity_poly.entity_id
_entity_poly.type
_entity_poly.pdbx_seq_one_letter_code
_entity_poly.pdbx_strand_id
1 'polypeptide(L)'
;MRRKLLAPSLETSLDVHGEQFQKNKSDILEQLEEIEEFLDEAEAGGGSETTQRHRSKGKMPIRERIANVLDPDSPFLEISPLAAANSDYTVGGGFVVGIGVIANTECVILGNDPTVQAGAMTPYVVKKWMRALEIARDNHMPYVSFVESAGADLNIAAGSGKSNKSRAQVSHFAESGRFFYEMIELSKMGIPTICVVFGTATAGGAYQPGVSDYNIFIREQSKVALGGPPLV
;
A
#
# COMPACT_ATOMS: atom_id res chain seq x y z
N MET A 1 32.71 31.81 -0.90
CA MET A 1 33.55 31.12 -1.91
C MET A 1 32.61 30.52 -2.95
N ARG A 2 32.55 31.04 -4.19
CA ARG A 2 31.67 30.48 -5.23
C ARG A 2 32.20 29.09 -5.62
N ARG A 3 31.45 28.02 -5.34
CA ARG A 3 31.80 26.66 -5.79
C ARG A 3 31.87 26.68 -7.32
N LYS A 4 33.03 26.37 -7.88
CA LYS A 4 33.22 26.21 -9.31
C LYS A 4 32.52 24.90 -9.70
N LEU A 5 31.46 24.99 -10.50
CA LEU A 5 30.74 23.81 -10.98
C LEU A 5 31.70 22.94 -11.82
N LEU A 6 31.68 21.63 -11.58
CA LEU A 6 32.54 20.66 -12.28
C LEU A 6 32.07 20.40 -13.71
N ALA A 7 30.80 20.68 -14.01
CA ALA A 7 30.20 20.57 -15.34
C ALA A 7 29.79 21.97 -15.85
N PRO A 8 29.85 22.21 -17.17
CA PRO A 8 29.33 23.44 -17.76
C PRO A 8 27.82 23.55 -17.54
N SER A 9 27.32 24.78 -17.40
CA SER A 9 25.88 25.05 -17.36
C SER A 9 25.24 24.64 -18.68
N LEU A 10 24.09 23.96 -18.60
CA LEU A 10 23.25 23.71 -19.77
C LEU A 10 22.44 24.99 -20.05
N GLU A 11 22.64 25.56 -21.23
CA GLU A 11 21.80 26.67 -21.71
C GLU A 11 20.50 26.11 -22.28
N THR A 12 19.37 26.61 -21.80
CA THR A 12 18.05 26.23 -22.31
C THR A 12 17.69 27.09 -23.52
N SER A 13 17.15 26.47 -24.57
CA SER A 13 16.54 27.16 -25.71
C SER A 13 15.02 27.32 -25.55
N LEU A 14 14.47 26.95 -24.38
CA LEU A 14 13.04 27.02 -24.10
C LEU A 14 12.58 28.46 -23.89
N ASP A 15 11.72 28.95 -24.78
CA ASP A 15 11.04 30.23 -24.61
C ASP A 15 9.78 30.06 -23.74
N VAL A 16 9.87 30.45 -22.47
CA VAL A 16 8.78 30.36 -21.50
C VAL A 16 7.64 31.34 -21.75
N HIS A 17 7.82 32.33 -22.63
CA HIS A 17 6.79 33.30 -23.00
C HIS A 17 6.16 32.99 -24.36
N GLY A 18 6.72 32.05 -25.11
CA GLY A 18 6.22 31.63 -26.41
C GLY A 18 4.88 30.89 -26.32
N GLU A 19 4.05 31.04 -27.36
CA GLU A 19 2.72 30.43 -27.45
C GLU A 19 2.78 28.90 -27.29
N GLN A 20 3.77 28.25 -27.91
CA GLN A 20 3.95 26.80 -27.80
C GLN A 20 4.21 26.34 -26.37
N PHE A 21 5.01 27.08 -25.60
CA PHE A 21 5.27 26.74 -24.19
C PHE A 21 3.99 26.88 -23.36
N GLN A 22 3.24 27.97 -23.56
CA GLN A 22 1.99 28.20 -22.84
C GLN A 22 0.95 27.12 -23.14
N LYS A 23 0.84 26.69 -24.40
CA LYS A 23 -0.02 25.57 -24.79
C LYS A 23 0.42 24.26 -24.12
N ASN A 24 1.70 23.87 -24.24
CA ASN A 24 2.21 22.65 -23.62
C ASN A 24 2.01 22.65 -22.10
N LYS A 25 2.22 23.81 -21.46
CA LYS A 25 1.98 23.98 -20.03
C LYS A 25 0.51 23.75 -19.69
N SER A 26 -0.42 24.35 -20.45
CA SER A 26 -1.86 24.17 -20.25
C SER A 26 -2.26 22.69 -20.37
N ASP A 27 -1.82 22.02 -21.44
CA ASP A 27 -2.15 20.62 -21.71
C ASP A 27 -1.64 19.68 -20.59
N ILE A 28 -0.45 19.94 -20.04
CA ILE A 28 0.11 19.15 -18.93
C ILE A 28 -0.61 19.45 -17.61
N LEU A 29 -0.98 20.71 -17.35
CA LEU A 29 -1.70 21.05 -16.13
C LEU A 29 -3.08 20.39 -16.08
N GLU A 30 -3.80 20.34 -17.21
CA GLU A 30 -5.08 19.62 -17.32
C GLU A 30 -4.93 18.12 -16.98
N GLN A 31 -3.85 17.47 -17.43
CA GLN A 31 -3.58 16.06 -17.10
C GLN A 31 -3.18 15.87 -15.63
N LEU A 32 -2.50 16.84 -15.03
CA LEU A 32 -2.16 16.80 -13.61
C LEU A 32 -3.41 16.91 -12.73
N GLU A 33 -4.38 17.73 -13.12
CA GLU A 33 -5.67 17.83 -12.43
C GLU A 33 -6.40 16.47 -12.40
N GLU A 34 -6.42 15.73 -13.52
CA GLU A 34 -7.01 14.37 -13.56
C GLU A 34 -6.28 13.40 -12.61
N ILE A 35 -4.94 13.50 -12.52
CA ILE A 35 -4.15 12.69 -11.59
C ILE A 35 -4.46 13.07 -10.14
N GLU A 36 -4.58 14.37 -9.84
CA GLU A 36 -4.94 14.87 -8.51
C GLU A 36 -6.31 14.35 -8.07
N GLU A 37 -7.32 14.33 -8.95
CA GLU A 37 -8.64 13.76 -8.64
C GLU A 37 -8.56 12.29 -8.23
N PHE A 38 -7.77 11.47 -8.93
CA PHE A 38 -7.58 10.07 -8.53
C PHE A 38 -6.75 9.91 -7.24
N LEU A 39 -5.81 10.81 -6.97
CA LEU A 39 -5.07 10.81 -5.71
C LEU A 39 -5.99 11.15 -4.53
N ASP A 40 -6.87 12.12 -4.69
CA ASP A 40 -7.89 12.47 -3.69
C ASP A 40 -8.84 11.30 -3.43
N GLU A 41 -9.28 10.59 -4.48
CA GLU A 41 -10.08 9.37 -4.33
C GLU A 41 -9.32 8.26 -3.57
N ALA A 42 -8.04 8.06 -3.90
CA ALA A 42 -7.18 7.09 -3.22
C ALA A 42 -6.89 7.47 -1.76
N GLU A 43 -6.87 8.76 -1.43
CA GLU A 43 -6.74 9.26 -0.07
C GLU A 43 -8.01 9.03 0.74
N ALA A 44 -9.18 9.24 0.13
CA ALA A 44 -10.47 9.06 0.78
C ALA A 44 -10.75 7.61 1.20
N GLY A 45 -10.09 6.63 0.58
CA GLY A 45 -10.21 5.20 0.91
C GLY A 45 -11.66 4.72 0.82
N GLY A 46 -12.19 4.16 1.91
CA GLY A 46 -13.59 3.72 1.96
C GLY A 46 -14.63 4.86 2.08
N GLY A 47 -14.19 6.12 2.06
CA GLY A 47 -15.02 7.31 2.25
C GLY A 47 -15.21 7.71 3.72
N SER A 48 -15.87 8.86 3.92
CA SER A 48 -16.01 9.49 5.24
C SER A 48 -16.81 8.65 6.24
N GLU A 49 -17.91 8.02 5.82
CA GLU A 49 -18.76 7.20 6.69
C GLU A 49 -18.03 5.97 7.24
N THR A 50 -17.36 5.22 6.37
CA THR A 50 -16.62 4.02 6.78
C THR A 50 -15.41 4.38 7.64
N THR A 51 -14.75 5.50 7.34
CA THR A 51 -13.66 6.07 8.14
C THR A 51 -14.13 6.47 9.54
N GLN A 52 -15.25 7.19 9.65
CA GLN A 52 -15.84 7.54 10.95
C GLN A 52 -16.26 6.31 11.75
N ARG A 53 -16.84 5.30 11.09
CA ARG A 53 -17.16 4.00 11.71
C ARG A 53 -15.92 3.23 12.16
N HIS A 54 -14.79 3.37 11.46
CA HIS A 54 -13.52 2.80 11.88
C HIS A 54 -12.98 3.51 13.12
N ARG A 55 -13.00 4.85 13.11
CA ARG A 55 -12.59 5.69 14.24
C ARG A 55 -13.44 5.49 15.49
N SER A 56 -14.75 5.28 15.36
CA SER A 56 -15.65 5.06 16.50
C SER A 56 -15.31 3.79 17.30
N LYS A 57 -14.52 2.88 16.71
CA LYS A 57 -13.95 1.70 17.38
C LYS A 57 -12.60 1.97 18.07
N GLY A 58 -12.18 3.24 18.17
CA GLY A 58 -10.89 3.64 18.74
C GLY A 58 -9.70 3.28 17.86
N LYS A 59 -9.89 3.23 16.53
CA LYS A 59 -8.86 2.82 15.58
C LYS A 59 -8.45 3.95 14.64
N MET A 60 -7.15 4.04 14.37
CA MET A 60 -6.59 4.97 13.39
C MET A 60 -6.72 4.40 11.97
N PRO A 61 -7.07 5.20 10.95
CA PRO A 61 -6.92 4.84 9.53
C PRO A 61 -5.46 4.54 9.15
N ILE A 62 -5.25 3.81 8.06
CA ILE A 62 -3.91 3.34 7.65
C ILE A 62 -2.93 4.49 7.39
N ARG A 63 -3.35 5.55 6.70
CA ARG A 63 -2.50 6.71 6.39
C ARG A 63 -2.03 7.43 7.66
N GLU A 64 -2.88 7.50 8.69
CA GLU A 64 -2.49 8.04 10.00
C GLU A 64 -1.52 7.14 10.75
N ARG A 65 -1.63 5.82 10.64
CA ARG A 65 -0.66 4.90 11.24
C ARG A 65 0.73 5.13 10.63
N ILE A 66 0.78 5.30 9.31
CA ILE A 66 2.02 5.56 8.58
C ILE A 66 2.58 6.92 9.02
N ALA A 67 1.78 7.98 8.96
CA ALA A 67 2.22 9.32 9.39
C ALA A 67 2.77 9.35 10.83
N ASN A 68 2.21 8.57 11.75
CA ASN A 68 2.68 8.51 13.15
C ASN A 68 3.97 7.73 13.35
N VAL A 69 4.34 6.81 12.46
CA VAL A 69 5.59 6.02 12.59
C VAL A 69 6.76 6.69 11.88
N LEU A 70 6.48 7.53 10.89
CA LEU A 70 7.50 8.25 10.15
C LEU A 70 8.22 9.24 11.04
N ASP A 71 9.52 9.43 10.76
CA ASP A 71 10.28 10.49 11.39
C ASP A 71 9.68 11.86 11.03
N PRO A 72 9.59 12.81 11.97
CA PRO A 72 9.08 14.16 11.68
C PRO A 72 9.79 14.81 10.50
N ASP A 73 9.01 15.43 9.62
CA ASP A 73 9.46 16.10 8.39
C ASP A 73 10.20 15.20 7.37
N SER A 74 10.19 13.87 7.56
CA SER A 74 10.75 12.93 6.59
C SER A 74 9.81 12.74 5.40
N PRO A 75 10.35 12.51 4.18
CA PRO A 75 9.53 12.25 3.01
C PRO A 75 8.88 10.87 3.07
N PHE A 76 7.71 10.77 2.44
CA PHE A 76 7.07 9.49 2.13
C PHE A 76 6.80 9.38 0.64
N LEU A 77 7.39 8.37 0.00
CA LEU A 77 7.15 8.06 -1.41
C LEU A 77 6.09 6.96 -1.50
N GLU A 78 4.84 7.33 -1.78
CA GLU A 78 3.78 6.34 -2.00
C GLU A 78 3.95 5.63 -3.35
N ILE A 79 3.76 4.30 -3.34
CA ILE A 79 3.92 3.42 -4.49
C ILE A 79 2.55 2.95 -4.98
N SER A 80 2.28 3.24 -6.26
CA SER A 80 1.04 2.90 -6.95
C SER A 80 -0.23 3.39 -6.21
N PRO A 81 -0.32 4.70 -5.88
CA PRO A 81 -1.53 5.26 -5.26
C PRO A 81 -2.75 5.14 -6.20
N LEU A 82 -2.54 5.19 -7.51
CA LEU A 82 -3.61 5.06 -8.52
C LEU A 82 -3.98 3.61 -8.86
N ALA A 83 -3.53 2.62 -8.08
CA ALA A 83 -3.91 1.24 -8.30
C ALA A 83 -5.44 1.10 -8.31
N ALA A 84 -5.97 0.27 -9.20
CA ALA A 84 -7.41 0.10 -9.40
C ALA A 84 -8.17 1.32 -9.98
N ALA A 85 -7.49 2.41 -10.37
CA ALA A 85 -8.12 3.47 -11.16
C ALA A 85 -8.80 2.91 -12.42
N ASN A 86 -9.99 3.43 -12.73
CA ASN A 86 -10.83 2.98 -13.85
C ASN A 86 -11.22 1.49 -13.79
N SER A 87 -11.36 0.93 -12.59
CA SER A 87 -11.86 -0.43 -12.37
C SER A 87 -13.12 -0.44 -11.48
N ASP A 88 -13.67 -1.63 -11.20
CA ASP A 88 -14.80 -1.80 -10.28
C ASP A 88 -14.38 -1.73 -8.79
N TYR A 89 -13.10 -1.52 -8.48
CA TYR A 89 -12.57 -1.42 -7.12
C TYR A 89 -12.21 0.03 -6.77
N THR A 90 -12.20 0.33 -5.47
CA THR A 90 -11.75 1.61 -4.93
C THR A 90 -10.33 1.94 -5.39
N VAL A 91 -10.11 3.17 -5.85
CA VAL A 91 -8.78 3.69 -6.20
C VAL A 91 -7.84 3.59 -4.99
N GLY A 92 -6.57 3.28 -5.24
CA GLY A 92 -5.61 2.83 -4.22
C GLY A 92 -5.67 1.34 -3.92
N GLY A 93 -6.75 0.65 -4.33
CA GLY A 93 -6.90 -0.79 -4.21
C GLY A 93 -7.13 -1.32 -2.78
N GLY A 94 -7.41 -0.43 -1.82
CA GLY A 94 -7.59 -0.78 -0.40
C GLY A 94 -6.31 -1.16 0.34
N PHE A 95 -5.15 -0.73 -0.17
CA PHE A 95 -3.84 -1.07 0.38
C PHE A 95 -2.83 0.03 0.10
N VAL A 96 -2.11 0.49 1.12
CA VAL A 96 -1.07 1.51 1.00
C VAL A 96 0.29 0.82 0.97
N VAL A 97 1.18 1.29 0.09
CA VAL A 97 2.58 0.89 0.02
C VAL A 97 3.39 2.16 -0.18
N GLY A 98 4.50 2.30 0.51
CA GLY A 98 5.44 3.39 0.26
C GLY A 98 6.80 3.16 0.87
N ILE A 99 7.71 4.08 0.59
CA ILE A 99 9.03 4.15 1.21
C ILE A 99 9.03 5.37 2.11
N GLY A 100 9.42 5.20 3.36
CA GLY A 100 9.54 6.30 4.32
C GLY A 100 10.64 6.04 5.34
N VAL A 101 10.92 7.05 6.16
CA VAL A 101 12.01 6.98 7.14
C VAL A 101 11.43 6.70 8.53
N ILE A 102 11.92 5.65 9.18
CA ILE A 102 11.59 5.30 10.57
C ILE A 102 12.90 5.20 11.33
N ALA A 103 13.08 6.02 12.36
CA ALA A 103 14.30 6.08 13.16
C ALA A 103 15.58 6.17 12.29
N ASN A 104 15.58 7.12 11.36
CA ASN A 104 16.64 7.40 10.40
C ASN A 104 16.98 6.22 9.47
N THR A 105 16.02 5.31 9.25
CA THR A 105 16.17 4.15 8.36
C THR A 105 15.07 4.17 7.30
N GLU A 106 15.46 4.07 6.02
CA GLU A 106 14.51 3.93 4.91
C GLU A 106 13.87 2.54 4.94
N CYS A 107 12.56 2.50 5.07
CA CYS A 107 11.77 1.29 5.20
C CYS A 107 10.73 1.22 4.09
N VAL A 108 10.49 0.01 3.58
CA VAL A 108 9.26 -0.27 2.82
C VAL A 108 8.13 -0.45 3.83
N ILE A 109 7.15 0.43 3.77
CA ILE A 109 5.98 0.45 4.66
C ILE A 109 4.75 0.09 3.86
N LEU A 110 3.91 -0.79 4.39
CA LEU A 110 2.71 -1.25 3.70
C LEU A 110 1.60 -1.58 4.69
N GLY A 111 0.35 -1.49 4.26
CA GLY A 111 -0.75 -1.93 5.11
C GLY A 111 -2.11 -1.89 4.47
N ASN A 112 -3.02 -2.67 5.05
CA ASN A 112 -4.41 -2.74 4.64
C ASN A 112 -5.14 -1.44 5.01
N ASP A 113 -6.04 -1.00 4.14
CA ASP A 113 -7.05 -0.01 4.50
C ASP A 113 -8.33 -0.73 4.99
N PRO A 114 -8.59 -0.80 6.30
CA PRO A 114 -9.80 -1.43 6.84
C PRO A 114 -11.10 -0.67 6.50
N THR A 115 -11.01 0.55 5.97
CA THR A 115 -12.18 1.30 5.50
C THR A 115 -12.66 0.79 4.13
N VAL A 116 -11.77 0.23 3.32
CA VAL A 116 -12.06 -0.35 2.00
C VAL A 116 -12.33 -1.85 2.15
N GLN A 117 -13.58 -2.27 2.00
CA GLN A 117 -13.98 -3.69 2.08
C GLN A 117 -13.42 -4.42 3.32
N ALA A 118 -13.31 -3.74 4.46
CA ALA A 118 -12.71 -4.29 5.69
C ALA A 118 -11.25 -4.78 5.53
N GLY A 119 -10.49 -4.19 4.61
CA GLY A 119 -9.09 -4.56 4.35
C GLY A 119 -8.95 -5.87 3.59
N ALA A 120 -9.96 -6.27 2.82
CA ALA A 120 -9.94 -7.49 2.02
C ALA A 120 -8.78 -7.51 1.01
N MET A 121 -8.20 -8.69 0.79
CA MET A 121 -7.16 -8.90 -0.20
C MET A 121 -7.78 -9.03 -1.59
N THR A 122 -7.87 -7.90 -2.30
CA THR A 122 -8.26 -7.83 -3.71
C THR A 122 -7.08 -8.21 -4.63
N PRO A 123 -7.29 -8.42 -5.94
CA PRO A 123 -6.20 -8.68 -6.87
C PRO A 123 -5.17 -7.54 -6.93
N TYR A 124 -5.60 -6.31 -6.66
CA TYR A 124 -4.72 -5.13 -6.60
C TYR A 124 -3.89 -5.13 -5.32
N VAL A 125 -4.46 -5.52 -4.17
CA VAL A 125 -3.71 -5.73 -2.92
C VAL A 125 -2.59 -6.74 -3.12
N VAL A 126 -2.90 -7.89 -3.73
CA VAL A 126 -1.89 -8.94 -3.99
C VAL A 126 -0.74 -8.42 -4.85
N LYS A 127 -1.05 -7.68 -5.93
CA LYS A 127 -0.01 -7.09 -6.80
C LYS A 127 0.82 -6.03 -6.07
N LYS A 128 0.17 -5.10 -5.33
CA LYS A 128 0.88 -4.06 -4.56
C LYS A 128 1.77 -4.67 -3.48
N TRP A 129 1.30 -5.70 -2.79
CA TRP A 129 2.08 -6.38 -1.77
C TRP A 129 3.28 -7.13 -2.36
N MET A 130 3.11 -7.87 -3.46
CA MET A 130 4.25 -8.47 -4.17
C MET A 130 5.26 -7.43 -4.63
N ARG A 131 4.79 -6.26 -5.10
CA ARG A 131 5.67 -5.15 -5.47
C ARG A 131 6.44 -4.58 -4.27
N ALA A 132 5.80 -4.47 -3.11
CA ALA A 132 6.47 -4.05 -1.87
C ALA A 132 7.61 -5.02 -1.48
N LEU A 133 7.36 -6.33 -1.58
CA LEU A 133 8.35 -7.36 -1.30
C LEU A 133 9.54 -7.31 -2.28
N GLU A 134 9.29 -7.07 -3.56
CA GLU A 134 10.32 -6.86 -4.58
C GLU A 134 11.17 -5.63 -4.27
N ILE A 135 10.54 -4.49 -3.97
CA ILE A 135 11.25 -3.25 -3.60
C ILE A 135 12.12 -3.48 -2.36
N ALA A 136 11.59 -4.13 -1.32
CA ALA A 136 12.32 -4.41 -0.09
C ALA A 136 13.56 -5.29 -0.36
N ARG A 137 13.40 -6.34 -1.18
CA ARG A 137 14.48 -7.23 -1.59
C ARG A 137 15.59 -6.50 -2.34
N ASP A 138 15.21 -5.83 -3.43
CA ASP A 138 16.17 -5.29 -4.38
C ASP A 138 16.98 -4.14 -3.76
N ASN A 139 16.37 -3.40 -2.83
CA ASN A 139 16.99 -2.26 -2.16
C ASN A 139 17.52 -2.60 -0.75
N HIS A 140 17.38 -3.86 -0.30
CA HIS A 140 17.76 -4.29 1.05
C HIS A 140 17.16 -3.42 2.17
N MET A 141 15.90 -3.01 2.00
CA MET A 141 15.19 -2.12 2.92
C MET A 141 14.36 -2.93 3.92
N PRO A 142 14.37 -2.59 5.23
CA PRO A 142 13.46 -3.19 6.20
C PRO A 142 12.01 -3.11 5.73
N TYR A 143 11.28 -4.20 5.97
CA TYR A 143 9.90 -4.37 5.55
C TYR A 143 8.99 -4.22 6.78
N VAL A 144 8.08 -3.24 6.76
CA VAL A 144 7.21 -2.89 7.88
C VAL A 144 5.74 -2.96 7.46
N SER A 145 5.04 -4.02 7.86
CA SER A 145 3.64 -4.24 7.50
C SER A 145 2.67 -3.91 8.64
N PHE A 146 1.63 -3.13 8.32
CA PHE A 146 0.49 -2.83 9.19
C PHE A 146 -0.72 -3.66 8.78
N VAL A 147 -1.03 -4.66 9.60
CA VAL A 147 -1.98 -5.72 9.24
C VAL A 147 -3.32 -5.49 9.91
N GLU A 148 -4.35 -5.36 9.09
CA GLU A 148 -5.75 -5.39 9.51
C GLU A 148 -6.61 -5.81 8.31
N SER A 149 -6.80 -7.11 8.14
CA SER A 149 -7.44 -7.69 6.96
C SER A 149 -8.54 -8.66 7.33
N ALA A 150 -9.68 -8.53 6.65
CA ALA A 150 -10.79 -9.47 6.70
C ALA A 150 -10.50 -10.82 5.99
N GLY A 151 -9.38 -10.94 5.27
CA GLY A 151 -9.04 -12.11 4.45
C GLY A 151 -9.20 -11.83 2.95
N ALA A 152 -9.37 -12.88 2.14
CA ALA A 152 -9.52 -12.74 0.69
C ALA A 152 -10.86 -12.12 0.29
N ASP A 153 -10.89 -11.36 -0.82
CA ASP A 153 -12.15 -10.89 -1.40
C ASP A 153 -12.96 -12.06 -1.97
N LEU A 154 -14.05 -12.41 -1.28
CA LEU A 154 -14.91 -13.53 -1.65
C LEU A 154 -15.87 -13.21 -2.80
N ASN A 155 -16.05 -11.94 -3.19
CA ASN A 155 -16.92 -11.59 -4.33
C ASN A 155 -16.37 -12.14 -5.66
N ILE A 156 -15.04 -12.26 -5.76
CA ILE A 156 -14.35 -12.91 -6.86
C ILE A 156 -14.52 -14.44 -6.79
N ALA A 157 -14.42 -15.01 -5.59
CA ALA A 157 -14.53 -16.45 -5.36
C ALA A 157 -15.95 -16.98 -5.62
N ALA A 158 -16.97 -16.24 -5.20
CA ALA A 158 -18.39 -16.60 -5.35
C ALA A 158 -18.97 -16.32 -6.75
N GLY A 159 -18.21 -15.67 -7.65
CA GLY A 159 -18.70 -15.32 -8.99
C GLY A 159 -19.84 -14.29 -8.99
N SER A 160 -20.00 -13.53 -7.91
CA SER A 160 -21.08 -12.55 -7.69
C SER A 160 -20.69 -11.11 -8.07
N GLY A 161 -19.46 -10.87 -8.52
CA GLY A 161 -19.03 -9.57 -9.04
C GLY A 161 -19.76 -9.18 -10.33
N LYS A 162 -20.11 -7.90 -10.46
CA LYS A 162 -20.78 -7.31 -11.64
C LYS A 162 -19.96 -7.40 -12.94
N SER A 163 -18.72 -7.89 -12.90
CA SER A 163 -17.93 -8.16 -14.09
C SER A 163 -17.35 -9.59 -14.07
N ASN A 164 -17.74 -10.38 -15.08
CA ASN A 164 -17.16 -11.69 -15.39
C ASN A 164 -15.69 -11.62 -15.90
N LYS A 165 -14.98 -10.49 -15.69
CA LYS A 165 -13.76 -10.13 -16.44
C LYS A 165 -12.46 -10.12 -15.63
N SER A 166 -12.46 -10.40 -14.34
CA SER A 166 -11.20 -10.55 -13.60
C SER A 166 -11.35 -11.48 -12.41
N ARG A 167 -11.50 -12.78 -12.69
CA ARG A 167 -11.01 -13.76 -11.72
C ARG A 167 -9.50 -13.62 -11.71
N ALA A 168 -8.91 -13.32 -10.56
CA ALA A 168 -7.50 -13.65 -10.35
C ALA A 168 -7.39 -15.16 -10.58
N GLN A 169 -7.04 -15.57 -11.80
CA GLN A 169 -6.82 -16.97 -12.14
C GLN A 169 -5.53 -17.37 -11.43
N VAL A 170 -5.69 -17.89 -10.22
CA VAL A 170 -4.62 -18.66 -9.59
C VAL A 170 -4.61 -19.98 -10.36
N SER A 171 -3.53 -20.26 -11.08
CA SER A 171 -3.41 -21.49 -11.87
C SER A 171 -3.34 -22.71 -10.93
N HIS A 172 -2.81 -22.49 -9.72
CA HIS A 172 -2.69 -23.48 -8.65
C HIS A 172 -2.77 -22.82 -7.27
N PHE A 173 -3.51 -23.41 -6.32
CA PHE A 173 -3.64 -22.92 -4.93
C PHE A 173 -2.30 -22.52 -4.25
N ALA A 174 -1.19 -23.21 -4.54
CA ALA A 174 0.12 -22.89 -3.97
C ALA A 174 0.62 -21.47 -4.33
N GLU A 175 0.20 -20.91 -5.47
CA GLU A 175 0.54 -19.55 -5.86
C GLU A 175 -0.09 -18.50 -4.93
N SER A 176 -1.20 -18.85 -4.25
CA SER A 176 -1.83 -17.98 -3.26
C SER A 176 -0.98 -17.74 -2.00
N GLY A 177 0.08 -18.52 -1.79
CA GLY A 177 1.02 -18.36 -0.68
C GLY A 177 2.35 -17.70 -1.06
N ARG A 178 2.54 -17.28 -2.33
CA ARG A 178 3.85 -16.83 -2.83
C ARG A 178 4.43 -15.67 -2.02
N PHE A 179 3.62 -14.70 -1.61
CA PHE A 179 4.08 -13.56 -0.81
C PHE A 179 4.62 -13.98 0.57
N PHE A 180 4.15 -15.07 1.17
CA PHE A 180 4.75 -15.60 2.40
C PHE A 180 6.14 -16.19 2.16
N TYR A 181 6.32 -16.91 1.04
CA TYR A 181 7.64 -17.39 0.64
C TYR A 181 8.61 -16.23 0.45
N GLU A 182 8.18 -15.16 -0.22
CA GLU A 182 9.01 -13.98 -0.41
C GLU A 182 9.38 -13.29 0.91
N MET A 183 8.46 -13.22 1.89
CA MET A 183 8.76 -12.71 3.24
C MET A 183 9.82 -13.56 3.95
N ILE A 184 9.73 -14.89 3.86
CA ILE A 184 10.71 -15.80 4.44
C ILE A 184 12.09 -15.60 3.77
N GLU A 185 12.13 -15.39 2.45
CA GLU A 185 13.39 -15.08 1.76
C GLU A 185 13.97 -13.72 2.18
N LEU A 186 13.15 -12.70 2.48
CA LEU A 186 13.65 -11.43 3.06
C LEU A 186 14.36 -11.69 4.40
N SER A 187 13.71 -12.41 5.32
CA SER A 187 14.30 -12.78 6.62
C SER A 187 15.62 -13.55 6.44
N LYS A 188 15.66 -14.53 5.53
CA LYS A 188 16.88 -15.28 5.17
C LYS A 188 18.01 -14.40 4.61
N MET A 189 17.67 -13.32 3.91
CA MET A 189 18.64 -12.32 3.42
C MET A 189 19.12 -11.37 4.52
N GLY A 190 18.58 -11.47 5.74
CA GLY A 190 18.87 -10.54 6.83
C GLY A 190 18.14 -9.20 6.72
N ILE A 191 17.13 -9.10 5.86
CA ILE A 191 16.27 -7.93 5.73
C ILE A 191 15.18 -8.04 6.81
N PRO A 192 15.12 -7.13 7.81
CA PRO A 192 14.17 -7.26 8.91
C PRO A 192 12.73 -7.15 8.43
N THR A 193 11.89 -8.10 8.86
CA THR A 193 10.45 -8.09 8.62
C THR A 193 9.70 -7.79 9.93
N ILE A 194 9.00 -6.66 9.97
CA ILE A 194 8.25 -6.18 11.14
C ILE A 194 6.76 -6.16 10.81
N CYS A 195 5.95 -6.80 11.65
CA CYS A 195 4.50 -6.85 11.52
C CYS A 195 3.81 -6.23 12.73
N VAL A 196 2.99 -5.22 12.48
CA VAL A 196 2.13 -4.59 13.48
C VAL A 196 0.67 -4.95 13.19
N VAL A 197 0.06 -5.71 14.06
CA VAL A 197 -1.33 -6.18 13.88
C VAL A 197 -2.27 -5.19 14.56
N PHE A 198 -2.99 -4.38 13.78
CA PHE A 198 -3.92 -3.37 14.31
C PHE A 198 -5.34 -3.90 14.56
N GLY A 199 -5.65 -5.08 14.04
CA GLY A 199 -6.98 -5.65 14.20
C GLY A 199 -7.04 -7.13 13.85
N THR A 200 -8.07 -7.51 13.12
CA THR A 200 -8.25 -8.88 12.66
C THR A 200 -7.21 -9.20 11.59
N ALA A 201 -6.56 -10.36 11.70
CA ALA A 201 -5.75 -10.98 10.68
C ALA A 201 -6.14 -12.46 10.60
N THR A 202 -7.08 -12.77 9.70
CA THR A 202 -7.67 -14.11 9.58
C THR A 202 -7.15 -14.84 8.35
N ALA A 203 -7.02 -16.17 8.43
CA ALA A 203 -6.62 -17.06 7.35
C ALA A 203 -5.27 -16.63 6.72
N GLY A 204 -5.27 -16.19 5.46
CA GLY A 204 -4.06 -15.67 4.81
C GLY A 204 -3.40 -14.53 5.59
N GLY A 205 -4.20 -13.61 6.14
CA GLY A 205 -3.68 -12.50 6.95
C GLY A 205 -2.94 -12.96 8.22
N ALA A 206 -3.25 -14.14 8.74
CA ALA A 206 -2.62 -14.67 9.95
C ALA A 206 -1.15 -15.11 9.72
N TYR A 207 -0.78 -15.43 8.48
CA TYR A 207 0.58 -15.83 8.15
C TYR A 207 1.55 -14.64 8.09
N GLN A 208 1.09 -13.41 7.81
CA GLN A 208 1.97 -12.22 7.86
C GLN A 208 2.69 -12.10 9.20
N PRO A 209 2.00 -12.05 10.35
CA PRO A 209 2.69 -12.08 11.64
C PRO A 209 3.38 -13.43 11.91
N GLY A 210 2.80 -14.54 11.43
CA GLY A 210 3.38 -15.88 11.60
C GLY A 210 4.76 -16.08 10.97
N VAL A 211 5.12 -15.30 9.94
CA VAL A 211 6.41 -15.40 9.23
C VAL A 211 7.26 -14.13 9.32
N SER A 212 6.87 -13.15 10.14
CA SER A 212 7.65 -11.94 10.39
C SER A 212 8.63 -12.13 11.55
N ASP A 213 9.81 -11.49 11.47
CA ASP A 213 10.86 -11.56 12.50
C ASP A 213 10.40 -10.88 13.81
N TYR A 214 9.72 -9.74 13.68
CA TYR A 214 9.21 -8.95 14.81
C TYR A 214 7.71 -8.76 14.70
N ASN A 215 7.00 -9.03 15.80
CA ASN A 215 5.54 -8.95 15.84
C ASN A 215 5.07 -8.05 16.99
N ILE A 216 4.21 -7.09 16.66
CA ILE A 216 3.61 -6.16 17.61
C ILE A 216 2.10 -6.32 17.57
N PHE A 217 1.51 -6.62 18.73
CA PHE A 217 0.07 -6.80 18.90
C PHE A 217 -0.50 -5.71 19.82
N ILE A 218 -1.56 -5.06 19.36
CA ILE A 218 -2.35 -4.12 20.14
C ILE A 218 -3.30 -4.91 21.04
N ARG A 219 -3.06 -4.79 22.35
CA ARG A 219 -3.87 -5.41 23.39
C ARG A 219 -5.36 -5.18 23.13
N GLU A 220 -6.15 -6.25 23.26
CA GLU A 220 -7.62 -6.26 23.11
C GLU A 220 -8.16 -5.89 21.72
N GLN A 221 -7.31 -5.51 20.76
CA GLN A 221 -7.71 -5.19 19.39
C GLN A 221 -7.22 -6.21 18.35
N SER A 222 -5.99 -6.69 18.49
CA SER A 222 -5.40 -7.65 17.55
C SER A 222 -6.00 -9.04 17.73
N LYS A 223 -6.43 -9.65 16.62
CA LYS A 223 -6.98 -11.01 16.60
C LYS A 223 -6.36 -11.75 15.43
N VAL A 224 -5.54 -12.74 15.71
CA VAL A 224 -4.89 -13.58 14.70
C VAL A 224 -5.42 -15.00 14.81
N ALA A 225 -5.98 -15.51 13.72
CA ALA A 225 -6.53 -16.86 13.69
C ALA A 225 -6.52 -17.43 12.26
N LEU A 226 -6.27 -18.73 12.13
CA LEU A 226 -6.38 -19.41 10.84
C LEU A 226 -7.84 -19.47 10.35
N GLY A 227 -8.81 -19.50 11.28
CA GLY A 227 -10.24 -19.39 11.02
C GLY A 227 -10.89 -18.46 12.04
N GLY A 228 -11.77 -17.57 11.59
CA GLY A 228 -12.57 -16.74 12.49
C GLY A 228 -13.69 -17.55 13.15
N PRO A 229 -14.39 -16.99 14.17
CA PRO A 229 -15.49 -17.68 14.86
C PRO A 229 -16.58 -18.30 13.96
N PRO A 230 -16.93 -17.73 12.77
CA PRO A 230 -17.87 -18.40 11.87
C PRO A 230 -17.34 -19.68 11.20
N LEU A 231 -16.02 -19.93 11.24
CA LEU A 231 -15.37 -21.07 10.60
C LEU A 231 -14.97 -22.18 11.61
N VAL A 232 -14.97 -21.88 12.91
CA VAL A 232 -14.53 -22.79 13.99
C VAL A 232 -15.65 -23.16 14.94
#